data_AF-A0A256I507-F1
#
_entry.id   AF-A0A256I507-F1
#
_cell.length_a   1.000
_cell.length_b   1.000
_cell.length_c   1.000
_cell.angle_alpha   90.00
_cell.angle_beta   90.00
_cell.angle_gamma   90.00
#
_symmetry.space_group_name_H-M   'P 1'
#
loop_
_entity.id
_entity.type
_entity.pdbx_description
1 polymer ?
#
loop_
_entity_poly.entity_id
_entity_poly.type
_entity_poly.pdbx_seq_one_letter_code
_entity_poly.pdbx_strand_id
1 'polypeptide(L)'
;METRKLQEVGGGTFTVSIPKGWAKSHGFEVGMELRLYTHRDGSILVRSSAADVDRLGEATIDIGDDADTDAGGGPEAVRRAVRTAHAVGFETITLRRAEAFSDAERSAARSAVRGLVGTNVLSESDSEITIRHLLDTASVSVRQSVVQLRYAVVSLLRDATEAFVDAADARSRIRDRADEARRSAEMVTRHFSRSLVSHAELDALGVSRPDLFAYYAAARRLEAVADQAVRIAGIGEKLSEPLADEAAADVRPVADDVALAVDDAVTAVLDGDGAAARRARERCDDAAAGIESIDGRLYGGAVPGPVSAAVALSDALARLERAADCARSVTETAAAAAIRDENTRN
;
A
#
# COMPACT_ATOMS: atom_id res chain seq x y z
N MET A 1 7.71 -30.60 -19.91
CA MET A 1 9.04 -30.00 -19.65
C MET A 1 10.05 -30.76 -20.49
N GLU A 2 10.73 -30.09 -21.43
CA GLU A 2 11.83 -30.68 -22.19
C GLU A 2 13.16 -30.21 -21.60
N THR A 3 14.08 -31.13 -21.30
CA THR A 3 15.40 -30.79 -20.77
C THR A 3 16.41 -30.61 -21.90
N ARG A 4 17.25 -29.58 -21.79
CA ARG A 4 18.31 -29.26 -22.75
C ARG A 4 19.63 -29.18 -22.00
N LYS A 5 20.71 -29.63 -22.63
CA LYS A 5 22.05 -29.51 -22.06
C LYS A 5 22.58 -28.10 -22.31
N LEU A 6 23.21 -27.51 -21.30
CA LEU A 6 24.07 -26.36 -21.47
C LEU A 6 25.36 -26.83 -22.16
N GLN A 7 25.76 -26.19 -23.24
CA GLN A 7 26.93 -26.57 -24.05
C GLN A 7 27.93 -25.43 -24.07
N GLU A 8 29.18 -25.69 -23.67
CA GLU A 8 30.26 -24.72 -23.82
C GLU A 8 30.63 -24.57 -25.29
N VAL A 9 30.72 -23.32 -25.73
CA VAL A 9 31.19 -22.96 -27.06
C VAL A 9 32.31 -21.95 -26.84
N GLY A 10 33.49 -22.26 -27.39
CA GLY A 10 34.79 -21.72 -26.97
C GLY A 10 34.85 -20.23 -26.63
N GLY A 11 35.78 -19.85 -25.74
CA GLY A 11 35.93 -18.47 -25.26
C GLY A 11 35.06 -18.13 -24.04
N GLY A 12 34.58 -19.14 -23.29
CA GLY A 12 33.84 -18.95 -22.04
C GLY A 12 32.34 -18.69 -22.20
N THR A 13 31.76 -18.96 -23.37
CA THR A 13 30.31 -18.79 -23.62
C THR A 13 29.58 -20.12 -23.58
N PHE A 14 28.31 -20.10 -23.20
CA PHE A 14 27.45 -21.27 -23.18
C PHE A 14 26.26 -21.10 -24.12
N THR A 15 25.79 -22.20 -24.70
CA THR A 15 24.58 -22.25 -25.51
C THR A 15 23.58 -23.26 -24.94
N VAL A 16 22.30 -22.94 -25.08
CA VAL A 16 21.19 -23.85 -24.81
C VAL A 16 20.21 -23.76 -25.99
N SER A 17 19.76 -24.91 -26.48
CA SER A 17 18.83 -24.96 -27.61
C SER A 17 17.39 -24.81 -27.14
N ILE A 18 16.61 -23.94 -27.79
CA ILE A 18 15.16 -23.82 -27.57
C ILE A 18 14.37 -24.76 -28.50
N PRO A 19 13.17 -25.24 -28.11
CA PRO A 19 12.38 -26.13 -28.95
C PRO A 19 11.96 -25.47 -30.28
N LYS A 20 12.20 -26.15 -31.41
CA LYS A 20 11.92 -25.62 -32.77
C LYS A 20 10.46 -25.21 -32.97
N GLY A 21 9.51 -25.98 -32.44
CA GLY A 21 8.07 -25.66 -32.55
C GLY A 21 7.72 -24.38 -31.78
N TRP A 22 8.25 -24.24 -30.56
CA TRP A 22 8.07 -23.05 -29.73
C TRP A 22 8.70 -21.81 -30.36
N ALA A 23 9.91 -21.95 -30.91
CA ALA A 23 10.60 -20.87 -31.62
C ALA A 23 9.73 -20.32 -32.77
N LYS A 24 9.18 -21.22 -33.61
CA LYS A 24 8.30 -20.84 -34.72
C LYS A 24 7.00 -20.18 -34.26
N SER A 25 6.35 -20.72 -33.23
CA SER A 25 5.07 -20.17 -32.75
C SER A 25 5.22 -18.78 -32.11
N HIS A 26 6.42 -18.43 -31.66
CA HIS A 26 6.74 -17.13 -31.08
C HIS A 26 7.50 -16.22 -32.08
N GLY A 27 7.54 -16.58 -33.37
CA GLY A 27 8.12 -15.76 -34.42
C GLY A 27 9.63 -15.60 -34.38
N PHE A 28 10.36 -16.50 -33.71
CA PHE A 28 11.82 -16.47 -33.69
C PHE A 28 12.41 -17.00 -35.00
N GLU A 29 13.29 -16.20 -35.60
CA GLU A 29 13.98 -16.52 -36.86
C GLU A 29 15.49 -16.64 -36.65
N VAL A 30 16.16 -17.37 -37.54
CA VAL A 30 17.62 -17.51 -37.50
C VAL A 30 18.27 -16.15 -37.75
N GLY A 31 19.23 -15.77 -36.90
CA GLY A 31 19.91 -14.48 -36.99
C GLY A 31 19.18 -13.32 -36.32
N MET A 32 18.00 -13.56 -35.73
CA MET A 32 17.31 -12.55 -34.93
C MET A 32 18.14 -12.20 -33.69
N GLU A 33 18.31 -10.89 -33.43
CA GLU A 33 18.92 -10.41 -32.20
C GLU A 33 17.97 -10.63 -31.02
N LEU A 34 18.48 -11.27 -29.97
CA LEU A 34 17.73 -11.56 -28.76
C LEU A 34 18.36 -10.84 -27.57
N ARG A 35 17.51 -10.39 -26.67
CA ARG A 35 17.92 -9.80 -25.40
C ARG A 35 17.85 -10.85 -24.30
N LEU A 36 18.90 -10.89 -23.49
CA LEU A 36 19.05 -11.78 -22.35
C LEU A 36 18.98 -10.94 -21.08
N TYR A 37 18.03 -11.28 -20.21
CA TYR A 37 17.92 -10.69 -18.88
C TYR A 37 18.18 -11.79 -17.86
N THR A 38 19.17 -11.57 -17.01
CA THR A 38 19.49 -12.45 -15.89
C THR A 38 18.81 -11.92 -14.64
N HIS A 39 18.04 -12.77 -13.97
CA HIS A 39 17.37 -12.42 -12.72
C HIS A 39 18.15 -12.96 -11.51
N ARG A 40 17.93 -12.35 -10.35
CA ARG A 40 18.57 -12.78 -9.08
C ARG A 40 18.22 -14.21 -8.66
N ASP A 41 17.10 -14.75 -9.13
CA ASP A 41 16.66 -16.13 -8.90
C ASP A 41 17.36 -17.17 -9.80
N GLY A 42 18.35 -16.74 -10.59
CA GLY A 42 19.11 -17.59 -11.50
C GLY A 42 18.38 -17.88 -12.82
N SER A 43 17.18 -17.33 -13.03
CA SER A 43 16.49 -17.44 -14.30
C SER A 43 17.09 -16.53 -15.37
N ILE A 44 16.99 -16.98 -16.62
CA ILE A 44 17.37 -16.21 -17.81
C ILE A 44 16.10 -16.03 -18.65
N LEU A 45 15.72 -14.78 -18.86
CA LEU A 45 14.61 -14.39 -19.73
C LEU A 45 15.17 -13.97 -21.09
N VAL A 46 14.69 -14.63 -22.15
CA VAL A 46 15.07 -14.34 -23.54
C VAL A 46 13.90 -13.65 -24.24
N ARG A 47 14.16 -12.52 -24.91
CA ARG A 47 13.12 -11.76 -25.63
C ARG A 47 13.56 -11.28 -27.00
N SER A 48 12.62 -11.26 -27.96
CA SER A 48 12.81 -10.79 -29.34
C SER A 48 12.59 -9.28 -29.53
N SER A 49 11.97 -8.58 -28.58
CA SER A 49 11.69 -7.15 -28.72
C SER A 49 12.04 -6.35 -27.47
N ALA A 50 12.32 -5.06 -27.69
CA ALA A 50 12.47 -4.06 -26.64
C ALA A 50 11.12 -3.66 -26.00
N ALA A 51 10.00 -3.99 -26.65
CA ALA A 51 8.67 -3.44 -26.37
C ALA A 51 8.17 -3.73 -24.94
N ASP A 52 8.78 -4.66 -24.22
CA ASP A 52 8.40 -4.98 -22.85
C ASP A 52 9.10 -4.11 -21.81
N VAL A 53 10.19 -3.42 -22.17
CA VAL A 53 10.90 -2.50 -21.27
C VAL A 53 10.07 -1.22 -21.07
N ASP A 54 9.32 -0.80 -22.09
CA ASP A 54 8.54 0.47 -22.09
C ASP A 54 7.03 0.27 -21.86
N ARG A 55 6.56 -0.92 -21.47
CA ARG A 55 5.11 -1.18 -21.23
C ARG A 55 4.48 -0.26 -20.17
N LEU A 56 5.30 0.31 -19.30
CA LEU A 56 4.90 1.28 -18.28
C LEU A 56 5.55 2.65 -18.50
N GLY A 57 5.95 2.96 -19.74
CA GLY A 57 6.52 4.26 -20.10
C GLY A 57 5.47 5.37 -20.08
N GLU A 58 4.43 5.24 -20.91
CA GLU A 58 3.41 6.29 -21.09
C GLU A 58 1.99 5.72 -20.95
N ALA A 59 1.09 6.50 -20.35
CA ALA A 59 -0.34 6.25 -20.34
C ALA A 59 -1.12 7.52 -20.67
N THR A 60 -2.12 7.38 -21.54
CA THR A 60 -3.10 8.43 -21.81
C THR A 60 -4.45 8.03 -21.24
N ILE A 61 -5.07 8.92 -20.45
CA ILE A 61 -6.37 8.69 -19.82
C ILE A 61 -7.33 9.78 -20.26
N ASP A 62 -8.39 9.37 -20.94
CA ASP A 62 -9.49 10.26 -21.31
C ASP A 62 -10.40 10.50 -20.10
N ILE A 63 -10.55 11.77 -19.72
CA ILE A 63 -11.45 12.22 -18.65
C ILE A 63 -12.79 12.54 -19.29
N GLY A 64 -13.74 11.61 -19.22
CA GLY A 64 -15.11 11.79 -19.71
C GLY A 64 -16.00 12.55 -18.74
N ASP A 65 -17.12 13.07 -19.25
CA ASP A 65 -18.17 13.74 -18.47
C ASP A 65 -19.33 12.80 -18.10
N ASP A 66 -19.21 11.50 -18.38
CA ASP A 66 -20.30 10.52 -18.23
C ASP A 66 -20.71 10.36 -16.76
N ALA A 67 -21.90 10.89 -16.45
CA ALA A 67 -22.57 10.82 -15.16
C ALA A 67 -23.12 9.43 -14.80
N ASP A 68 -23.06 8.46 -15.73
CA ASP A 68 -23.67 7.12 -15.60
C ASP A 68 -22.71 6.03 -15.12
N THR A 69 -21.46 6.37 -14.82
CA THR A 69 -20.64 5.57 -13.90
C THR A 69 -20.62 6.28 -12.55
N ASP A 70 -20.55 5.54 -11.44
CA ASP A 70 -20.27 6.07 -10.09
C ASP A 70 -18.94 6.88 -10.01
N ALA A 71 -18.28 7.08 -11.14
CA ALA A 71 -17.04 7.78 -11.37
C ALA A 71 -17.20 9.12 -12.14
N GLY A 72 -18.39 9.73 -12.13
CA GLY A 72 -18.72 10.99 -12.83
C GLY A 72 -17.60 12.04 -12.88
N GLY A 73 -17.59 12.80 -13.98
CA GLY A 73 -16.57 13.81 -14.31
C GLY A 73 -16.32 14.86 -13.21
N GLY A 74 -15.35 15.73 -13.45
CA GLY A 74 -14.99 16.79 -12.50
C GLY A 74 -13.70 16.52 -11.70
N PRO A 75 -13.44 17.34 -10.67
CA PRO A 75 -12.20 17.30 -9.88
C PRO A 75 -11.84 15.92 -9.30
N GLU A 76 -12.83 15.14 -8.87
CA GLU A 76 -12.59 13.84 -8.24
C GLU A 76 -12.19 12.76 -9.26
N ALA A 77 -12.80 12.77 -10.45
CA ALA A 77 -12.39 11.89 -11.55
C ALA A 77 -10.92 12.12 -11.90
N VAL A 78 -10.49 13.38 -11.94
CA VAL A 78 -9.09 13.76 -12.17
C VAL A 78 -8.17 13.22 -11.06
N ARG A 79 -8.51 13.41 -9.76
CA ARG A 79 -7.72 12.86 -8.65
C ARG A 79 -7.60 11.34 -8.76
N ARG A 80 -8.71 10.66 -9.05
CA ARG A 80 -8.76 9.21 -9.19
C ARG A 80 -7.92 8.72 -10.35
N ALA A 81 -7.98 9.38 -11.51
CA ALA A 81 -7.17 9.04 -12.67
C ALA A 81 -5.67 9.14 -12.36
N VAL A 82 -5.24 10.26 -11.76
CA VAL A 82 -3.84 10.46 -11.36
C VAL A 82 -3.37 9.39 -10.38
N ARG A 83 -4.11 9.17 -9.29
CA ARG A 83 -3.73 8.18 -8.27
C ARG A 83 -3.71 6.75 -8.82
N THR A 84 -4.71 6.38 -9.63
CA THR A 84 -4.80 5.06 -10.26
C THR A 84 -3.62 4.83 -11.20
N ALA A 85 -3.34 5.76 -12.10
CA ALA A 85 -2.26 5.64 -13.06
C ALA A 85 -0.88 5.56 -12.38
N HIS A 86 -0.69 6.37 -11.32
CA HIS A 86 0.50 6.29 -10.48
C HIS A 86 0.64 4.92 -9.82
N ALA A 87 -0.44 4.40 -9.23
CA ALA A 87 -0.47 3.10 -8.56
C ALA A 87 -0.26 1.92 -9.52
N VAL A 88 -0.71 2.03 -10.78
CA VAL A 88 -0.47 1.02 -11.82
C VAL A 88 1.01 0.96 -12.22
N GLY A 89 1.70 2.11 -12.21
CA GLY A 89 3.14 2.11 -12.44
C GLY A 89 3.66 2.92 -13.61
N PHE A 90 2.85 3.71 -14.30
CA PHE A 90 3.32 4.46 -15.48
C PHE A 90 4.33 5.55 -15.11
N GLU A 91 5.33 5.79 -15.96
CA GLU A 91 6.33 6.87 -15.77
C GLU A 91 5.77 8.23 -16.19
N THR A 92 5.07 8.29 -17.30
CA THR A 92 4.39 9.49 -17.81
C THR A 92 2.90 9.23 -17.93
N ILE A 93 2.09 10.11 -17.37
CA ILE A 93 0.63 10.04 -17.37
C ILE A 93 0.11 11.32 -18.03
N THR A 94 -0.61 11.16 -19.13
CA THR A 94 -1.28 12.26 -19.83
C THR A 94 -2.78 12.14 -19.60
N LEU A 95 -3.35 13.07 -18.84
CA LEU A 95 -4.81 13.21 -18.78
C LEU A 95 -5.24 14.03 -19.98
N ARG A 96 -6.21 13.52 -20.74
CA ARG A 96 -6.76 14.18 -21.92
C ARG A 96 -8.25 14.41 -21.74
N ARG A 97 -8.74 15.53 -22.28
CA ARG A 97 -10.18 15.82 -22.36
C ARG A 97 -10.52 16.39 -23.73
N ALA A 98 -11.75 16.10 -24.19
CA ALA A 98 -12.31 16.70 -25.40
C ALA A 98 -12.57 18.20 -25.24
N GLU A 99 -13.12 18.61 -24.09
CA GLU A 99 -13.30 20.00 -23.69
C GLU A 99 -12.17 20.50 -22.78
N ALA A 100 -12.10 21.81 -22.55
CA ALA A 100 -11.08 22.39 -21.68
C ALA A 100 -11.25 21.94 -20.22
N PHE A 101 -10.16 21.61 -19.53
CA PHE A 101 -10.17 21.42 -18.09
C PHE A 101 -10.65 22.69 -17.37
N SER A 102 -11.43 22.51 -16.33
CA SER A 102 -11.77 23.60 -15.40
C SER A 102 -10.62 23.88 -14.43
N ASP A 103 -10.61 25.06 -13.82
CA ASP A 103 -9.60 25.41 -12.80
C ASP A 103 -9.67 24.50 -11.56
N ALA A 104 -10.88 24.05 -11.22
CA ALA A 104 -11.09 23.10 -10.13
C ALA A 104 -10.40 21.75 -10.42
N GLU A 105 -10.44 21.30 -11.67
CA GLU A 105 -9.80 20.06 -12.12
C GLU A 105 -8.28 20.18 -12.23
N ARG A 106 -7.77 21.30 -12.77
CA ARG A 106 -6.32 21.59 -12.73
C ARG A 106 -5.80 21.62 -11.29
N SER A 107 -6.53 22.28 -10.40
CA SER A 107 -6.22 22.31 -8.96
C SER A 107 -6.24 20.91 -8.36
N ALA A 108 -7.20 20.07 -8.74
CA ALA A 108 -7.31 18.69 -8.29
C ALA A 108 -6.15 17.81 -8.79
N ALA A 109 -5.73 17.95 -10.05
CA ALA A 109 -4.54 17.28 -10.58
C ALA A 109 -3.29 17.67 -9.79
N ARG A 110 -3.02 18.97 -9.62
CA ARG A 110 -1.88 19.47 -8.84
C ARG A 110 -1.92 18.98 -7.39
N SER A 111 -3.11 18.97 -6.78
CA SER A 111 -3.30 18.47 -5.42
C SER A 111 -3.06 16.98 -5.30
N ALA A 112 -3.48 16.18 -6.28
CA ALA A 112 -3.20 14.74 -6.33
C ALA A 112 -1.70 14.50 -6.48
N VAL A 113 -1.04 15.19 -7.41
CA VAL A 113 0.41 15.07 -7.66
C VAL A 113 1.24 15.43 -6.42
N ARG A 114 0.92 16.51 -5.69
CA ARG A 114 1.59 16.86 -4.42
C ARG A 114 1.46 15.76 -3.35
N GLY A 115 0.36 15.01 -3.41
CA GLY A 115 0.10 13.89 -2.52
C GLY A 115 0.77 12.59 -2.93
N LEU A 116 1.57 12.56 -4.01
CA LEU A 116 2.28 11.38 -4.51
C LEU A 116 3.78 11.59 -4.41
N VAL A 117 4.52 10.53 -4.06
CA VAL A 117 5.98 10.62 -3.94
C VAL A 117 6.63 10.58 -5.32
N GLY A 118 7.60 11.46 -5.55
CA GLY A 118 8.41 11.45 -6.77
C GLY A 118 7.65 11.84 -8.03
N THR A 119 6.52 12.54 -7.93
CA THR A 119 5.68 12.87 -9.09
C THR A 119 5.60 14.38 -9.27
N ASN A 120 5.62 14.86 -10.52
CA ASN A 120 5.48 16.28 -10.84
C ASN A 120 4.60 16.50 -12.08
N VAL A 121 3.92 17.65 -12.15
CA VAL A 121 3.23 18.09 -13.36
C VAL A 121 4.27 18.69 -14.30
N LEU A 122 4.38 18.16 -15.51
CA LEU A 122 5.32 18.63 -16.54
C LEU A 122 4.71 19.75 -17.39
N SER A 123 3.46 19.60 -17.78
CA SER A 123 2.76 20.57 -18.62
C SER A 123 1.26 20.53 -18.36
N GLU A 124 0.63 21.68 -18.57
CA GLU A 124 -0.82 21.86 -18.51
C GLU A 124 -1.23 22.71 -19.71
N SER A 125 -2.23 22.24 -20.46
CA SER A 125 -2.90 22.97 -21.53
C SER A 125 -4.42 22.97 -21.26
N ASP A 126 -5.20 23.46 -22.21
CA ASP A 126 -6.66 23.40 -22.09
C ASP A 126 -7.16 21.97 -22.12
N SER A 127 -6.64 21.12 -23.01
CA SER A 127 -7.13 19.76 -23.22
C SER A 127 -6.26 18.66 -22.61
N GLU A 128 -5.06 18.98 -22.10
CA GLU A 128 -4.10 17.98 -21.61
C GLU A 128 -3.36 18.40 -20.32
N ILE A 129 -3.15 17.44 -19.42
CA ILE A 129 -2.28 17.59 -18.24
C ILE A 129 -1.29 16.43 -18.25
N THR A 130 0.00 16.73 -18.36
CA THR A 130 1.07 15.72 -18.37
C THR A 130 1.76 15.67 -17.02
N ILE A 131 1.88 14.47 -16.45
CA ILE A 131 2.44 14.19 -15.13
C ILE A 131 3.56 13.16 -15.31
N ARG A 132 4.67 13.33 -14.59
CA ARG A 132 5.81 12.41 -14.67
C ARG A 132 6.30 11.97 -13.30
N HIS A 133 6.62 10.69 -13.19
CA HIS A 133 7.38 10.12 -12.09
C HIS A 133 8.89 10.31 -12.33
N LEU A 134 9.59 10.77 -11.31
CA LEU A 134 10.96 11.25 -11.37
C LEU A 134 11.92 10.46 -10.48
N LEU A 135 11.41 9.54 -9.64
CA LEU A 135 12.26 8.73 -8.79
C LEU A 135 12.81 7.53 -9.56
N ASP A 136 14.10 7.30 -9.36
CA ASP A 136 14.76 6.10 -9.83
C ASP A 136 14.45 4.93 -8.88
N THR A 137 13.86 3.86 -9.41
CA THR A 137 13.57 2.63 -8.67
C THR A 137 14.79 2.10 -7.91
N ALA A 138 16.00 2.21 -8.48
CA ALA A 138 17.22 1.72 -7.82
C ALA A 138 17.59 2.48 -6.53
N SER A 139 17.03 3.68 -6.34
CA SER A 139 17.21 4.50 -5.13
C SER A 139 16.17 4.22 -4.05
N VAL A 140 15.15 3.40 -4.34
CA VAL A 140 14.01 3.14 -3.45
C VAL A 140 14.20 1.83 -2.70
N SER A 141 13.97 1.86 -1.39
CA SER A 141 13.88 0.66 -0.55
C SER A 141 12.45 0.45 -0.07
N VAL A 142 11.71 -0.43 -0.74
CA VAL A 142 10.33 -0.80 -0.35
C VAL A 142 10.26 -1.37 1.06
N ARG A 143 11.28 -2.11 1.50
CA ARG A 143 11.40 -2.61 2.88
C ARG A 143 11.45 -1.45 3.86
N GLN A 144 12.30 -0.44 3.59
CA GLN A 144 12.43 0.72 4.47
C GLN A 144 11.17 1.57 4.48
N SER A 145 10.47 1.69 3.34
CA SER A 145 9.16 2.36 3.28
C SER A 145 8.13 1.69 4.21
N VAL A 146 8.12 0.35 4.29
CA VAL A 146 7.25 -0.39 5.24
C VAL A 146 7.67 -0.15 6.69
N VAL A 147 8.98 -0.11 7.00
CA VAL A 147 9.48 0.20 8.34
C VAL A 147 9.04 1.60 8.79
N GLN A 148 9.19 2.61 7.93
CA GLN A 148 8.77 3.97 8.22
C GLN A 148 7.25 4.07 8.38
N LEU A 149 6.50 3.37 7.53
CA LEU A 149 5.05 3.30 7.60
C LEU A 149 4.57 2.69 8.91
N ARG A 150 5.20 1.60 9.38
CA ARG A 150 4.93 1.00 10.70
C ARG A 150 5.02 2.02 11.82
N TYR A 151 6.16 2.72 11.93
CA TYR A 151 6.37 3.70 12.99
C TYR A 151 5.36 4.86 12.93
N ALA A 152 5.08 5.36 11.72
CA ALA A 152 4.11 6.43 11.52
C ALA A 152 2.71 6.00 11.97
N VAL A 153 2.26 4.80 11.58
CA VAL A 153 0.92 4.28 11.89
C VAL A 153 0.74 3.96 13.37
N VAL A 154 1.74 3.34 14.01
CA VAL A 154 1.72 3.06 15.45
C VAL A 154 1.60 4.37 16.25
N SER A 155 2.38 5.40 15.87
CA SER A 155 2.26 6.73 16.48
C SER A 155 0.89 7.37 16.22
N LEU A 156 0.38 7.29 14.99
CA LEU A 156 -0.92 7.86 14.60
C LEU A 156 -2.07 7.28 15.43
N LEU A 157 -2.07 5.96 15.69
CA LEU A 157 -3.09 5.33 16.53
C LEU A 157 -3.07 5.86 17.96
N ARG A 158 -1.88 5.99 18.57
CA ARG A 158 -1.73 6.55 19.91
C ARG A 158 -2.18 8.01 19.96
N ASP A 159 -1.72 8.83 19.02
CA ASP A 159 -2.09 10.25 18.95
C ASP A 159 -3.60 10.45 18.70
N ALA A 160 -4.22 9.61 17.88
CA ALA A 160 -5.66 9.65 17.63
C ALA A 160 -6.47 9.23 18.85
N THR A 161 -5.99 8.25 19.61
CA THR A 161 -6.63 7.81 20.84
C THR A 161 -6.59 8.90 21.90
N GLU A 162 -5.45 9.55 22.10
CA GLU A 162 -5.36 10.69 23.05
C GLU A 162 -6.22 11.86 22.58
N ALA A 163 -6.22 12.19 21.28
CA ALA A 163 -7.11 13.23 20.76
C ALA A 163 -8.60 12.90 20.97
N PHE A 164 -8.96 11.61 20.90
CA PHE A 164 -10.31 11.14 21.18
C PHE A 164 -10.66 11.26 22.67
N VAL A 165 -9.78 10.81 23.55
CA VAL A 165 -9.97 10.87 25.01
C VAL A 165 -10.09 12.32 25.49
N ASP A 166 -9.22 13.20 25.01
CA ASP A 166 -9.14 14.59 25.46
C ASP A 166 -10.14 15.53 24.74
N ALA A 167 -10.97 15.01 23.84
CA ALA A 167 -11.83 15.79 22.94
C ALA A 167 -11.09 16.93 22.21
N ALA A 168 -9.85 16.64 21.78
CA ALA A 168 -8.96 17.64 21.21
C ALA A 168 -9.25 17.89 19.72
N ASP A 169 -9.19 19.16 19.30
CA ASP A 169 -9.18 19.56 17.89
C ASP A 169 -7.81 19.27 17.24
N ALA A 170 -7.52 17.98 17.07
CA ALA A 170 -6.25 17.49 16.51
C ALA A 170 -6.41 16.79 15.16
N ARG A 171 -7.64 16.68 14.64
CA ARG A 171 -7.95 15.86 13.46
C ARG A 171 -7.20 16.32 12.22
N SER A 172 -7.06 17.63 11.99
CA SER A 172 -6.32 18.13 10.82
C SER A 172 -4.85 17.71 10.87
N ARG A 173 -4.19 17.90 12.02
CA ARG A 173 -2.78 17.49 12.22
C ARG A 173 -2.60 15.98 12.06
N ILE A 174 -3.53 15.17 12.55
CA ILE A 174 -3.50 13.71 12.40
C ILE A 174 -3.72 13.30 10.95
N ARG A 175 -4.64 13.98 10.22
CA ARG A 175 -4.85 13.76 8.79
C ARG A 175 -3.59 14.05 7.98
N ASP A 176 -2.91 15.16 8.23
CA ASP A 176 -1.70 15.52 7.48
C ASP A 176 -0.60 14.45 7.64
N ARG A 177 -0.43 13.93 8.87
CA ARG A 177 0.49 12.82 9.15
C ARG A 177 0.04 11.48 8.56
N ALA A 178 -1.26 11.21 8.52
CA ALA A 178 -1.81 10.03 7.86
C ALA A 178 -1.63 10.10 6.34
N ASP A 179 -1.73 11.28 5.73
CA ASP A 179 -1.44 11.48 4.30
C ASP A 179 0.06 11.30 3.99
N GLU A 180 0.95 11.64 4.93
CA GLU A 180 2.37 11.28 4.84
C GLU A 180 2.61 9.76 4.91
N ALA A 181 1.93 9.06 5.82
CA ALA A 181 1.97 7.60 5.87
C ALA A 181 1.43 6.96 4.57
N ARG A 182 0.30 7.46 4.05
CA ARG A 182 -0.31 6.98 2.80
C ARG A 182 0.64 7.08 1.62
N ARG A 183 1.42 8.17 1.53
CA ARG A 183 2.44 8.36 0.49
C ARG A 183 3.46 7.20 0.44
N SER A 184 3.90 6.70 1.58
CA SER A 184 4.79 5.54 1.65
C SER A 184 4.09 4.25 1.19
N ALA A 185 2.83 4.05 1.56
CA ALA A 185 2.04 2.89 1.12
C ALA A 185 1.76 2.89 -0.39
N GLU A 186 1.48 4.07 -0.96
CA GLU A 186 1.27 4.25 -2.40
C GLU A 186 2.56 4.00 -3.21
N MET A 187 3.73 4.37 -2.67
CA MET A 187 5.02 4.04 -3.27
C MET A 187 5.25 2.52 -3.32
N VAL A 188 5.01 1.80 -2.21
CA VAL A 188 5.11 0.33 -2.19
C VAL A 188 4.13 -0.29 -3.19
N THR A 189 2.90 0.22 -3.25
CA THR A 189 1.88 -0.22 -4.20
C THR A 189 2.32 -0.03 -5.65
N ARG A 190 2.88 1.14 -5.99
CA ARG A 190 3.42 1.42 -7.33
C ARG A 190 4.47 0.40 -7.73
N HIS A 191 5.47 0.18 -6.88
CA HIS A 191 6.56 -0.75 -7.18
C HIS A 191 6.10 -2.21 -7.27
N PHE A 192 5.14 -2.61 -6.42
CA PHE A 192 4.48 -3.90 -6.56
C PHE A 192 3.77 -4.03 -7.91
N SER A 193 2.91 -3.09 -8.29
CA SER A 193 2.20 -3.13 -9.58
C SER A 193 3.17 -3.16 -10.77
N ARG A 194 4.23 -2.35 -10.72
CA ARG A 194 5.28 -2.34 -11.75
C ARG A 194 5.96 -3.71 -11.87
N SER A 195 6.24 -4.37 -10.75
CA SER A 195 6.89 -5.68 -10.74
C SER A 195 6.09 -6.80 -11.42
N LEU A 196 4.76 -6.62 -11.55
CA LEU A 196 3.89 -7.57 -12.24
C LEU A 196 4.07 -7.53 -13.76
N VAL A 197 4.58 -6.42 -14.30
CA VAL A 197 4.73 -6.18 -15.74
C VAL A 197 6.20 -6.07 -16.13
N SER A 198 6.98 -5.28 -15.39
CA SER A 198 8.41 -5.05 -15.60
C SER A 198 9.24 -6.02 -14.76
N HIS A 199 9.95 -6.92 -15.42
CA HIS A 199 10.84 -7.86 -14.74
C HIS A 199 12.10 -7.19 -14.18
N ALA A 200 12.54 -6.08 -14.77
CA ALA A 200 13.68 -5.30 -14.29
C ALA A 200 13.40 -4.61 -12.94
N GLU A 201 12.12 -4.33 -12.64
CA GLU A 201 11.71 -3.64 -11.42
C GLU A 201 12.13 -4.42 -10.16
N LEU A 202 11.90 -5.75 -10.14
CA LEU A 202 12.26 -6.60 -9.00
C LEU A 202 13.77 -6.60 -8.74
N ASP A 203 14.56 -6.72 -9.80
CA ASP A 203 16.01 -6.74 -9.68
C ASP A 203 16.57 -5.39 -9.21
N ALA A 204 15.95 -4.28 -9.65
CA ALA A 204 16.29 -2.92 -9.22
C ALA A 204 15.95 -2.68 -7.75
N LEU A 205 14.79 -3.13 -7.29
CA LEU A 205 14.39 -3.06 -5.87
C LEU A 205 15.21 -3.98 -4.97
N GLY A 206 15.79 -5.04 -5.55
CA GLY A 206 16.63 -6.00 -4.83
C GLY A 206 15.90 -6.85 -3.80
N VAL A 207 14.61 -7.14 -4.06
CA VAL A 207 13.76 -7.97 -3.20
C VAL A 207 13.20 -9.16 -3.98
N SER A 208 12.83 -10.23 -3.28
CA SER A 208 12.15 -11.37 -3.92
C SER A 208 10.68 -11.04 -4.23
N ARG A 209 10.05 -11.78 -5.15
CA ARG A 209 8.61 -11.65 -5.43
C ARG A 209 7.74 -11.92 -4.19
N PRO A 210 7.98 -12.98 -3.41
CA PRO A 210 7.25 -13.20 -2.16
C PRO A 210 7.38 -12.05 -1.17
N ASP A 211 8.59 -11.50 -0.99
CA ASP A 211 8.81 -10.37 -0.06
C ASP A 211 8.07 -9.12 -0.53
N LEU A 212 8.17 -8.78 -1.82
CA LEU A 212 7.49 -7.61 -2.36
C LEU A 212 5.96 -7.72 -2.21
N PHE A 213 5.40 -8.92 -2.40
CA PHE A 213 3.99 -9.17 -2.12
C PHE A 213 3.65 -8.97 -0.63
N ALA A 214 4.47 -9.50 0.28
CA ALA A 214 4.23 -9.36 1.72
C ALA A 214 4.31 -7.89 2.16
N TYR A 215 5.27 -7.13 1.62
CA TYR A 215 5.42 -5.68 1.84
C TYR A 215 4.22 -4.91 1.30
N TYR A 216 3.75 -5.23 0.10
CA TYR A 216 2.55 -4.63 -0.48
C TYR A 216 1.31 -4.90 0.38
N ALA A 217 1.08 -6.16 0.75
CA ALA A 217 -0.06 -6.54 1.59
C ALA A 217 -0.03 -5.83 2.95
N ALA A 218 1.14 -5.77 3.60
CA ALA A 218 1.34 -5.03 4.85
C ALA A 218 1.06 -3.53 4.67
N ALA A 219 1.61 -2.90 3.63
CA ALA A 219 1.43 -1.48 3.36
C ALA A 219 -0.05 -1.09 3.16
N ARG A 220 -0.81 -1.90 2.43
CA ARG A 220 -2.26 -1.66 2.22
C ARG A 220 -3.07 -1.77 3.51
N ARG A 221 -2.70 -2.68 4.41
CA ARG A 221 -3.34 -2.79 5.74
C ARG A 221 -2.97 -1.61 6.64
N LEU A 222 -1.71 -1.20 6.64
CA LEU A 222 -1.24 -0.04 7.41
C LEU A 222 -1.89 1.28 6.95
N GLU A 223 -2.12 1.45 5.64
CA GLU A 223 -2.91 2.56 5.09
C GLU A 223 -4.34 2.58 5.66
N ALA A 224 -5.00 1.42 5.72
CA ALA A 224 -6.34 1.30 6.31
C ALA A 224 -6.37 1.61 7.81
N VAL A 225 -5.30 1.29 8.55
CA VAL A 225 -5.13 1.65 9.97
C VAL A 225 -4.94 3.16 10.13
N ALA A 226 -4.12 3.80 9.29
CA ALA A 226 -3.98 5.26 9.28
C ALA A 226 -5.33 5.96 9.06
N ASP A 227 -6.16 5.44 8.16
CA ASP A 227 -7.53 5.93 7.95
C ASP A 227 -8.43 5.75 9.17
N GLN A 228 -8.30 4.65 9.92
CA GLN A 228 -9.02 4.48 11.19
C GLN A 228 -8.56 5.52 12.22
N ALA A 229 -7.27 5.80 12.34
CA ALA A 229 -6.75 6.81 13.26
C ALA A 229 -7.35 8.22 12.97
N VAL A 230 -7.43 8.62 11.69
CA VAL A 230 -8.08 9.89 11.31
C VAL A 230 -9.57 9.90 11.67
N ARG A 231 -10.25 8.76 11.56
CA ARG A 231 -11.67 8.63 11.95
C ARG A 231 -11.85 8.73 13.46
N ILE A 232 -10.99 8.08 14.25
CA ILE A 232 -10.98 8.17 15.72
C ILE A 232 -10.80 9.63 16.16
N ALA A 233 -9.79 10.32 15.62
CA ALA A 233 -9.57 11.73 15.91
C ALA A 233 -10.78 12.62 15.56
N GLY A 234 -11.48 12.30 14.46
CA GLY A 234 -12.70 13.00 14.06
C GLY A 234 -13.96 12.65 14.85
N ILE A 235 -13.93 11.59 15.65
CA ILE A 235 -14.94 11.34 16.68
C ILE A 235 -14.64 12.24 17.88
N GLY A 236 -13.38 12.30 18.32
CA GLY A 236 -12.91 13.18 19.39
C GLY A 236 -13.21 14.65 19.17
N GLU A 237 -12.92 15.15 17.97
CA GLU A 237 -13.21 16.54 17.53
C GLU A 237 -14.69 16.94 17.71
N LYS A 238 -15.62 15.98 17.69
CA LYS A 238 -17.06 16.23 17.84
C LYS A 238 -17.55 16.14 19.27
N LEU A 239 -16.73 15.64 20.18
CA LEU A 239 -17.06 15.61 21.60
C LEU A 239 -17.00 17.03 22.17
N SER A 240 -17.96 17.34 23.04
CA SER A 240 -18.03 18.66 23.69
C SER A 240 -17.10 18.74 24.89
N GLU A 241 -16.79 17.60 25.50
CA GLU A 241 -16.00 17.45 26.71
C GLU A 241 -15.17 16.16 26.61
N PRO A 242 -14.02 16.07 27.31
CA PRO A 242 -13.24 14.84 27.40
C PRO A 242 -14.06 13.64 27.88
N LEU A 243 -13.59 12.43 27.56
CA LEU A 243 -14.15 11.22 28.14
C LEU A 243 -13.94 11.19 29.65
N ALA A 244 -14.87 10.55 30.36
CA ALA A 244 -14.71 10.29 31.79
C ALA A 244 -13.44 9.43 32.02
N ASP A 245 -12.76 9.68 33.14
CA ASP A 245 -11.48 9.03 33.47
C ASP A 245 -11.53 7.50 33.42
N GLU A 246 -12.66 6.90 33.83
CA GLU A 246 -12.87 5.44 33.76
C GLU A 246 -12.87 4.95 32.30
N ALA A 247 -13.68 5.56 31.44
CA ALA A 247 -13.74 5.21 30.01
C ALA A 247 -12.40 5.46 29.30
N ALA A 248 -11.69 6.52 29.69
CA ALA A 248 -10.36 6.84 29.19
C ALA A 248 -9.31 5.80 29.63
N ALA A 249 -9.36 5.35 30.89
CA ALA A 249 -8.50 4.29 31.42
C ALA A 249 -8.77 2.92 30.77
N ASP A 250 -9.99 2.70 30.29
CA ASP A 250 -10.38 1.47 29.61
C ASP A 250 -9.98 1.44 28.13
N VAL A 251 -10.16 2.55 27.40
CA VAL A 251 -9.89 2.59 25.95
C VAL A 251 -8.40 2.63 25.62
N ARG A 252 -7.58 3.23 26.48
CA ARG A 252 -6.12 3.38 26.26
C ARG A 252 -5.40 2.03 26.15
N PRO A 253 -5.59 1.06 27.06
CA PRO A 253 -5.01 -0.28 26.93
C PRO A 253 -5.39 -0.97 25.62
N VAL A 254 -6.68 -0.93 25.25
CA VAL A 254 -7.16 -1.51 23.99
C VAL A 254 -6.43 -0.89 22.80
N ALA A 255 -6.32 0.44 22.76
CA ALA A 255 -5.61 1.12 21.68
C ALA A 255 -4.12 0.79 21.63
N ASP A 256 -3.45 0.64 22.79
CA ASP A 256 -2.04 0.24 22.84
C ASP A 256 -1.85 -1.22 22.40
N ASP A 257 -2.77 -2.13 22.76
CA ASP A 257 -2.77 -3.50 22.26
C ASP A 257 -2.91 -3.55 20.74
N VAL A 258 -3.82 -2.77 20.15
CA VAL A 258 -3.95 -2.66 18.70
C VAL A 258 -2.68 -2.08 18.07
N ALA A 259 -2.09 -1.04 18.65
CA ALA A 259 -0.87 -0.42 18.13
C ALA A 259 0.33 -1.39 18.19
N LEU A 260 0.46 -2.15 19.27
CA LEU A 260 1.51 -3.16 19.43
C LEU A 260 1.28 -4.39 18.55
N ALA A 261 0.02 -4.80 18.35
CA ALA A 261 -0.32 -5.84 17.37
C ALA A 261 0.13 -5.45 15.95
N VAL A 262 -0.08 -4.20 15.55
CA VAL A 262 0.41 -3.67 14.26
C VAL A 262 1.93 -3.73 14.19
N ASP A 263 2.64 -3.32 15.24
CA ASP A 263 4.11 -3.32 15.28
C ASP A 263 4.68 -4.74 15.18
N ASP A 264 4.18 -5.68 15.99
CA ASP A 264 4.59 -7.08 15.98
C ASP A 264 4.22 -7.77 14.65
N ALA A 265 3.04 -7.49 14.08
CA ALA A 265 2.63 -8.07 12.80
C ALA A 265 3.55 -7.68 11.65
N VAL A 266 3.95 -6.40 11.58
CA VAL A 266 4.90 -5.93 10.56
C VAL A 266 6.30 -6.45 10.83
N THR A 267 6.72 -6.55 12.10
CA THR A 267 7.99 -7.19 12.47
C THR A 267 8.04 -8.65 12.00
N ALA A 268 6.96 -9.39 12.16
CA ALA A 268 6.85 -10.75 11.64
C ALA A 268 6.99 -10.82 10.11
N VAL A 269 6.40 -9.86 9.37
CA VAL A 269 6.55 -9.78 7.90
C VAL A 269 7.99 -9.45 7.50
N LEU A 270 8.61 -8.49 8.16
CA LEU A 270 9.94 -8.01 7.79
C LEU A 270 11.03 -9.01 8.15
N ASP A 271 10.95 -9.63 9.32
CA ASP A 271 12.06 -10.40 9.87
C ASP A 271 11.80 -11.92 9.87
N GLY A 272 10.61 -12.35 9.42
CA GLY A 272 10.20 -13.75 9.49
C GLY A 272 10.07 -14.26 10.93
N ASP A 273 9.88 -13.35 11.90
CA ASP A 273 9.82 -13.69 13.32
C ASP A 273 8.47 -14.32 13.69
N GLY A 274 8.46 -15.66 13.81
CA GLY A 274 7.29 -16.40 14.25
C GLY A 274 6.87 -16.11 15.70
N ALA A 275 7.77 -15.62 16.56
CA ALA A 275 7.40 -15.15 17.90
C ALA A 275 6.69 -13.80 17.83
N ALA A 276 7.12 -12.88 16.96
CA ALA A 276 6.39 -11.65 16.69
C ALA A 276 4.98 -11.94 16.14
N ALA A 277 4.85 -12.90 15.21
CA ALA A 277 3.54 -13.30 14.70
C ALA A 277 2.61 -13.81 15.82
N ARG A 278 3.14 -14.53 16.81
CA ARG A 278 2.35 -15.02 17.95
C ARG A 278 1.92 -13.87 18.87
N ARG A 279 2.84 -12.99 19.24
CA ARG A 279 2.54 -11.80 20.04
C ARG A 279 1.49 -10.91 19.37
N ALA A 280 1.58 -10.72 18.06
CA ALA A 280 0.59 -9.96 17.30
C ALA A 280 -0.82 -10.54 17.43
N ARG A 281 -0.97 -11.88 17.40
CA ARG A 281 -2.27 -12.55 17.61
C ARG A 281 -2.78 -12.37 19.03
N GLU A 282 -1.92 -12.63 20.02
CA GLU A 282 -2.26 -12.45 21.44
C GLU A 282 -2.76 -11.03 21.70
N ARG A 283 -2.07 -10.01 21.19
CA ARG A 283 -2.49 -8.59 21.28
C ARG A 283 -3.82 -8.30 20.58
N CYS A 284 -4.10 -8.94 19.44
CA CYS A 284 -5.38 -8.78 18.77
C CYS A 284 -6.52 -9.41 19.59
N ASP A 285 -6.27 -10.56 20.21
CA ASP A 285 -7.25 -11.26 21.05
C ASP A 285 -7.51 -10.47 22.34
N ASP A 286 -6.46 -9.93 22.97
CA ASP A 286 -6.55 -9.05 24.14
C ASP A 286 -7.34 -7.77 23.81
N ALA A 287 -7.04 -7.12 22.68
CA ALA A 287 -7.79 -5.94 22.23
C ALA A 287 -9.28 -6.26 21.98
N ALA A 288 -9.58 -7.40 21.35
CA ALA A 288 -10.96 -7.82 21.09
C ALA A 288 -11.73 -8.09 22.40
N ALA A 289 -11.11 -8.77 23.36
CA ALA A 289 -11.70 -9.01 24.67
C ALA A 289 -11.93 -7.70 25.44
N GLY A 290 -10.99 -6.75 25.34
CA GLY A 290 -11.13 -5.40 25.91
C GLY A 290 -12.30 -4.63 25.29
N ILE A 291 -12.44 -4.65 23.96
CA ILE A 291 -13.56 -4.03 23.24
C ILE A 291 -14.90 -4.64 23.69
N GLU A 292 -15.03 -5.97 23.71
CA GLU A 292 -16.24 -6.66 24.13
C GLU A 292 -16.63 -6.32 25.58
N SER A 293 -15.65 -6.24 26.48
CA SER A 293 -15.85 -5.86 27.87
C SER A 293 -16.38 -4.42 28.03
N ILE A 294 -15.84 -3.47 27.25
CA ILE A 294 -16.29 -2.07 27.29
C ILE A 294 -17.70 -1.95 26.68
N ASP A 295 -17.94 -2.55 25.52
CA ASP A 295 -19.25 -2.54 24.87
C ASP A 295 -20.33 -3.19 25.76
N GLY A 296 -20.01 -4.31 26.42
CA GLY A 296 -20.91 -4.96 27.37
C GLY A 296 -21.35 -4.03 28.52
N ARG A 297 -20.43 -3.23 29.07
CA ARG A 297 -20.74 -2.22 30.09
C ARG A 297 -21.57 -1.06 29.53
N LEU A 298 -21.29 -0.62 28.30
CA LEU A 298 -22.05 0.43 27.63
C LEU A 298 -23.51 0.02 27.41
N TYR A 299 -23.74 -1.17 26.83
CA TYR A 299 -25.10 -1.68 26.58
C TYR A 299 -25.84 -2.07 27.86
N GLY A 300 -25.11 -2.48 28.91
CA GLY A 300 -25.66 -2.74 30.24
C GLY A 300 -26.09 -1.49 31.01
N GLY A 301 -25.85 -0.28 30.48
CA GLY A 301 -26.13 0.98 31.15
C GLY A 301 -25.23 1.26 32.36
N ALA A 302 -24.10 0.55 32.46
CA ALA A 302 -23.17 0.63 33.58
C ALA A 302 -22.15 1.77 33.44
N VAL A 303 -22.08 2.42 32.27
CA VAL A 303 -21.19 3.57 32.03
C VAL A 303 -21.93 4.88 32.31
N PRO A 304 -21.55 5.65 33.34
CA PRO A 304 -22.13 6.96 33.60
C PRO A 304 -21.77 7.93 32.47
N GLY A 305 -22.74 8.68 31.95
CA GLY A 305 -22.45 9.79 31.04
C GLY A 305 -23.57 10.12 30.05
N PRO A 306 -23.37 11.17 29.23
CA PRO A 306 -24.27 11.50 28.14
C PRO A 306 -24.34 10.36 27.10
N VAL A 307 -25.51 10.13 26.51
CA VAL A 307 -25.70 9.16 25.42
C VAL A 307 -24.74 9.43 24.26
N SER A 308 -24.43 10.70 23.97
CA SER A 308 -23.47 11.10 22.94
C SER A 308 -22.05 10.58 23.20
N ALA A 309 -21.60 10.57 24.47
CA ALA A 309 -20.29 10.05 24.83
C ALA A 309 -20.23 8.52 24.71
N ALA A 310 -21.30 7.82 25.10
CA ALA A 310 -21.41 6.37 24.92
C ALA A 310 -21.40 5.97 23.44
N VAL A 311 -22.13 6.70 22.58
CA VAL A 311 -22.13 6.49 21.12
C VAL A 311 -20.74 6.75 20.53
N ALA A 312 -20.08 7.85 20.94
CA ALA A 312 -18.73 8.16 20.48
C ALA A 312 -17.70 7.09 20.88
N LEU A 313 -17.82 6.55 22.10
CA LEU A 313 -16.97 5.45 22.57
C LEU A 313 -17.19 4.17 21.76
N SER A 314 -18.44 3.76 21.55
CA SER A 314 -18.76 2.59 20.71
C SER A 314 -18.24 2.78 19.27
N ASP A 315 -18.42 3.97 18.69
CA ASP A 315 -17.88 4.30 17.36
C ASP A 315 -16.35 4.20 17.31
N ALA A 316 -15.65 4.67 18.35
CA ALA A 316 -14.19 4.62 18.43
C ALA A 316 -13.67 3.18 18.61
N LEU A 317 -14.32 2.37 19.46
CA LEU A 317 -14.02 0.95 19.64
C LEU A 317 -14.19 0.18 18.32
N ALA A 318 -15.25 0.45 17.57
CA ALA A 318 -15.46 -0.14 16.24
C ALA A 318 -14.37 0.27 15.22
N ARG A 319 -13.69 1.41 15.40
CA ARG A 319 -12.51 1.78 14.58
C ARG A 319 -11.25 1.03 15.03
N LEU A 320 -11.06 0.87 16.34
CA LEU A 320 -9.97 0.08 16.91
C LEU A 320 -10.07 -1.40 16.52
N GLU A 321 -11.28 -1.97 16.52
CA GLU A 321 -11.53 -3.34 16.04
C GLU A 321 -11.10 -3.51 14.58
N ARG A 322 -11.50 -2.59 13.69
CA ARG A 322 -11.07 -2.60 12.29
C ARG A 322 -9.57 -2.47 12.11
N ALA A 323 -8.90 -1.72 13.00
CA ALA A 323 -7.44 -1.62 12.99
C ALA A 323 -6.79 -2.94 13.48
N ALA A 324 -7.37 -3.61 14.49
CA ALA A 324 -6.95 -4.93 14.93
C ALA A 324 -7.12 -5.99 13.83
N ASP A 325 -8.23 -5.96 13.07
CA ASP A 325 -8.44 -6.85 11.91
C ASP A 325 -7.35 -6.65 10.84
N CYS A 326 -6.90 -5.40 10.64
CA CYS A 326 -5.78 -5.13 9.75
C CYS A 326 -4.49 -5.77 10.27
N ALA A 327 -4.19 -5.67 11.56
CA ALA A 327 -3.03 -6.33 12.17
C ALA A 327 -3.10 -7.87 12.05
N ARG A 328 -4.28 -8.46 12.25
CA ARG A 328 -4.52 -9.91 12.01
C ARG A 328 -4.20 -10.30 10.57
N SER A 329 -4.68 -9.54 9.59
CA SER A 329 -4.41 -9.82 8.17
C SER A 329 -2.93 -9.69 7.80
N VAL A 330 -2.20 -8.74 8.40
CA VAL A 330 -0.73 -8.66 8.24
C VAL A 330 -0.05 -9.87 8.86
N THR A 331 -0.50 -10.31 10.04
CA THR A 331 0.03 -11.50 10.72
C THR A 331 -0.20 -12.79 9.93
N GLU A 332 -1.35 -12.93 9.29
CA GLU A 332 -1.64 -14.03 8.36
C GLU A 332 -0.70 -14.01 7.15
N THR A 333 -0.40 -12.83 6.62
CA THR A 333 0.57 -12.65 5.54
C THR A 333 1.96 -13.11 5.97
N ALA A 334 2.40 -12.74 7.18
CA ALA A 334 3.68 -13.20 7.74
C ALA A 334 3.71 -14.73 7.91
N ALA A 335 2.63 -15.33 8.43
CA ALA A 335 2.54 -16.78 8.59
C ALA A 335 2.60 -17.51 7.24
N ALA A 336 1.89 -17.01 6.23
CA ALA A 336 1.94 -17.56 4.87
C ALA A 336 3.33 -17.43 4.24
N ALA A 337 4.05 -16.33 4.52
CA ALA A 337 5.44 -16.15 4.10
C ALA A 337 6.38 -17.15 4.79
N ALA A 338 6.27 -17.32 6.12
CA ALA A 338 7.07 -18.29 6.87
C ALA A 338 6.88 -19.72 6.37
N ILE A 339 5.62 -20.15 6.17
CA ILE A 339 5.31 -21.48 5.61
C ILE A 339 5.94 -21.64 4.22
N ARG A 340 5.87 -20.62 3.37
CA ARG A 340 6.49 -20.67 2.04
C ARG A 340 8.01 -20.83 2.16
N ASP A 341 8.66 -20.03 2.98
CA ASP A 341 10.11 -20.06 3.16
C ASP A 341 10.60 -21.42 3.68
N GLU A 342 9.92 -21.98 4.68
CA GLU A 342 10.24 -23.30 5.25
C GLU A 342 10.14 -24.44 4.22
N ASN A 343 9.27 -24.31 3.22
CA ASN A 343 9.01 -25.36 2.23
C ASN A 343 9.63 -25.10 0.85
N THR A 344 10.24 -23.94 0.63
CA THR A 344 10.84 -23.56 -0.67
C THR A 344 12.34 -23.29 -0.61
N ARG A 345 12.93 -23.15 0.59
CA ARG A 345 14.39 -23.17 0.77
C ARG A 345 14.90 -24.60 0.57
N ASN A 346 15.24 -24.93 -0.68
CA ASN A 346 16.15 -26.04 -1.01
C ASN A 346 17.60 -25.64 -0.71
#